data_AF-A0A1I7RNW7-F1
#
_entry.id   AF-A0A1I7RNW7-F1
#
_cell.length_a   1.000
_cell.length_b   1.000
_cell.length_c   1.000
_cell.angle_alpha   90.00
_cell.angle_beta   90.00
_cell.angle_gamma   90.00
#
_symmetry.space_group_name_H-M   'P 1'
#
loop_
_entity.id
_entity.type
_entity.pdbx_description
1 polymer ?
#
loop_
_entity_poly.entity_id
_entity_poly.type
_entity_poly.pdbx_seq_one_letter_code
_entity_poly.pdbx_strand_id
1 'polypeptide(L)'
;MDYPGGKNLHLRHLLFFAFHRGQKAAEAAREICSVYGGVIGRSAVHRWFAKFKKGDFELDDAPRSGRPTEFDEEHLIALLKEDARQTTRELAQRMGCGTTTVSNHLQSMGFIQKLGAWVPHEQNQKRSYGK
;
A
#
# COMPACT_ATOMS: atom_id res chain seq x y z
N MET A 1 11.01 21.38 11.17
CA MET A 1 11.40 21.10 9.79
C MET A 1 11.10 19.63 9.52
N ASP A 2 9.89 19.34 9.03
CA ASP A 2 9.50 18.00 8.60
C ASP A 2 9.78 17.87 7.11
N TYR A 3 10.73 17.02 6.74
CA TYR A 3 11.09 16.77 5.35
C TYR A 3 10.16 15.69 4.75
N PRO A 4 9.58 15.94 3.55
CA PRO A 4 8.79 14.95 2.84
C PRO A 4 9.72 13.84 2.35
N GLY A 5 9.61 12.65 2.96
CA GLY A 5 10.53 11.51 2.73
C GLY A 5 10.95 10.79 4.01
N GLY A 6 10.56 11.30 5.18
CA GLY A 6 10.89 10.71 6.47
C GLY A 6 12.36 10.94 6.84
N LYS A 7 12.63 11.00 8.15
CA LYS A 7 13.97 11.32 8.71
C LYS A 7 15.10 10.44 8.16
N ASN A 8 14.77 9.25 7.67
CA ASN A 8 15.73 8.25 7.18
C ASN A 8 16.27 8.53 5.77
N LEU A 9 15.50 9.14 4.86
CA LEU A 9 15.94 9.36 3.48
C LEU A 9 17.02 10.44 3.41
N HIS A 10 16.83 11.54 4.15
CA HIS A 10 17.82 12.62 4.27
C HIS A 10 19.19 12.10 4.72
N LEU A 11 19.18 11.24 5.73
CA LEU A 11 20.40 10.63 6.28
C LEU A 11 21.11 9.73 5.26
N ARG A 12 20.38 9.05 4.37
CA ARG A 12 20.98 8.24 3.29
C ARG A 12 21.66 9.10 2.25
N HIS A 13 21.09 10.25 1.89
CA HIS A 13 21.72 11.21 0.99
C HIS A 13 23.03 11.76 1.57
N LEU A 14 23.06 12.07 2.87
CA LEU A 14 24.29 12.50 3.54
C LEU A 14 25.36 11.40 3.53
N LEU A 15 24.98 10.14 3.79
CA LEU A 15 25.89 9.00 3.71
C LEU A 15 26.43 8.79 2.28
N PHE A 16 25.58 8.97 1.28
CA PHE A 16 25.94 8.86 -0.13
C PHE A 16 26.93 9.96 -0.56
N PHE A 17 26.70 11.19 -0.11
CA PHE A 17 27.62 12.31 -0.29
C PHE A 17 28.98 12.05 0.38
N ALA A 18 28.97 11.58 1.63
CA ALA A 18 30.19 11.24 2.37
C ALA A 18 30.99 10.12 1.68
N PHE A 19 30.31 9.13 1.11
CA PHE A 19 30.92 8.07 0.32
C PHE A 19 31.64 8.62 -0.93
N HIS A 20 31.01 9.52 -1.67
CA HIS A 20 31.63 10.16 -2.85
C HIS A 20 32.80 11.07 -2.51
N ARG A 21 32.80 11.66 -1.30
CA ARG A 21 33.96 12.40 -0.76
C ARG A 21 35.13 11.49 -0.34
N GLY A 22 34.98 10.17 -0.41
CA GLY A 22 36.00 9.21 -0.01
C GLY A 22 36.15 9.04 1.51
N GLN A 23 35.17 9.52 2.30
CA GLN A 23 35.21 9.36 3.76
C GLN A 23 35.02 7.90 4.16
N LYS A 24 35.56 7.50 5.32
CA LYS A 24 35.27 6.18 5.88
C LYS A 24 33.90 6.20 6.55
N ALA A 25 33.22 5.05 6.56
CA ALA A 25 31.89 4.92 7.19
C ALA A 25 31.86 5.43 8.64
N ALA A 26 32.87 5.12 9.44
CA ALA A 26 32.97 5.56 10.83
C ALA A 26 33.16 7.09 10.99
N GLU A 27 33.82 7.74 10.03
CA GLU A 27 33.98 9.20 10.01
C GLU A 27 32.66 9.87 9.64
N ALA A 28 32.03 9.41 8.57
CA ALA A 28 30.70 9.89 8.15
C ALA A 28 29.66 9.72 9.26
N ALA A 29 29.68 8.57 9.96
CA ALA A 29 28.79 8.31 11.10
C ALA A 29 28.99 9.32 12.23
N ARG A 30 30.25 9.61 12.61
CA ARG A 30 30.55 10.57 13.68
C ARG A 30 30.14 11.98 13.30
N GLU A 31 30.44 12.41 12.08
CA GLU A 31 30.09 13.75 11.58
C GLU A 31 28.58 13.96 11.54
N ILE A 32 27.86 13.03 10.91
CA ILE A 32 26.38 13.11 10.83
C ILE A 32 25.76 13.01 12.22
N CYS A 33 26.21 12.10 13.09
CA CYS A 33 25.68 12.01 14.45
C CYS A 33 26.01 13.24 15.31
N SER A 34 27.13 13.92 15.07
CA SER A 34 27.48 15.16 15.76
C SER A 34 26.55 16.32 15.38
N VAL A 35 26.12 16.39 14.11
CA VAL A 35 25.22 17.46 13.64
C VAL A 35 23.76 17.16 14.01
N TYR A 36 23.34 15.90 13.88
CA TYR A 36 21.92 15.52 14.02
C TYR A 36 21.57 14.89 15.38
N GLY A 37 22.55 14.64 16.26
CA GLY A 37 22.30 14.15 17.63
C GLY A 37 22.12 12.63 17.75
N GLY A 38 22.95 11.83 17.07
CA GLY A 38 22.98 10.36 17.24
C GLY A 38 21.89 9.58 16.49
N VAL A 39 21.38 10.11 15.38
CA VAL A 39 20.19 9.58 14.68
C VAL A 39 20.44 8.28 13.91
N ILE A 40 21.69 7.98 13.51
CA ILE A 40 22.02 6.78 12.73
C ILE A 40 22.86 5.80 13.56
N GLY A 41 22.40 4.55 13.67
CA GLY A 41 23.20 3.47 14.25
C GLY A 41 24.40 3.10 13.37
N ARG A 42 25.56 2.81 14.00
CA ARG A 42 26.79 2.39 13.30
C ARG A 42 26.57 1.28 12.28
N SER A 43 25.80 0.25 12.64
CA SER A 43 25.49 -0.87 11.74
C SER A 43 24.74 -0.44 10.48
N ALA A 44 23.85 0.56 10.56
CA ALA A 44 23.12 1.07 9.42
C ALA A 44 24.06 1.83 8.46
N VAL A 45 24.97 2.66 8.98
CA VAL A 45 26.00 3.35 8.19
C VAL A 45 26.85 2.35 7.42
N HIS A 46 27.36 1.32 8.11
CA HIS A 46 28.19 0.30 7.46
C HIS A 46 27.43 -0.48 6.38
N ARG A 47 26.14 -0.79 6.60
CA ARG A 47 25.30 -1.44 5.60
C ARG A 47 25.14 -0.57 4.34
N TRP A 48 24.89 0.72 4.50
CA TRP A 48 24.80 1.67 3.37
C TRP A 48 26.12 1.81 2.61
N PHE A 49 27.24 1.94 3.32
CA PHE A 49 28.55 1.99 2.68
C PHE A 49 28.89 0.69 1.94
N ALA A 50 28.50 -0.47 2.47
CA ALA A 50 28.65 -1.73 1.77
C ALA A 50 27.78 -1.81 0.51
N LYS A 51 26.56 -1.25 0.55
CA LYS A 51 25.66 -1.12 -0.60
C LYS A 51 26.30 -0.27 -1.71
N PHE A 52 26.80 0.92 -1.36
CA PHE A 52 27.47 1.82 -2.31
C PHE A 52 28.75 1.22 -2.91
N LYS A 53 29.54 0.48 -2.13
CA LYS A 53 30.72 -0.26 -2.63
C LYS A 53 30.37 -1.33 -3.67
N LYS A 54 29.15 -1.87 -3.64
CA LYS A 54 28.66 -2.83 -4.62
C LYS A 54 28.09 -2.15 -5.87
N GLY A 55 28.13 -0.82 -5.95
CA GLY A 55 27.57 -0.04 -7.07
C GLY A 55 26.06 0.17 -7.00
N ASP A 56 25.42 -0.19 -5.88
CA ASP A 56 24.00 0.03 -5.68
C ASP A 56 23.78 1.36 -4.96
N PHE A 57 23.22 2.32 -5.69
CA PHE A 57 23.04 3.71 -5.27
C PHE A 57 21.57 4.08 -5.03
N GLU A 58 20.66 3.10 -5.03
CA GLU A 58 19.26 3.35 -4.74
C GLU A 58 19.09 3.76 -3.26
N LEU A 59 18.63 4.97 -3.01
CA LEU A 59 18.49 5.52 -1.65
C LEU A 59 17.11 5.24 -1.04
N ASP A 60 16.13 4.91 -1.87
CA ASP A 60 14.81 4.55 -1.41
C ASP A 60 14.78 3.17 -0.74
N ASP A 61 13.76 2.97 0.08
CA ASP A 61 13.47 1.62 0.56
C ASP A 61 12.98 0.79 -0.62
N ALA A 62 13.60 -0.36 -0.83
CA ALA A 62 13.03 -1.37 -1.71
C ALA A 62 11.59 -1.67 -1.24
N PRO A 63 10.68 -2.02 -2.17
CA PRO A 63 9.34 -2.45 -1.81
C PRO A 63 9.44 -3.50 -0.71
N ARG A 64 8.83 -3.21 0.44
CA ARG A 64 8.83 -4.19 1.54
C ARG A 64 8.07 -5.40 1.04
N SER A 65 8.66 -6.59 1.20
CA SER A 65 7.90 -7.82 1.07
C SER A 65 6.83 -7.80 2.17
N GLY A 66 5.63 -7.35 1.82
CA GLY A 66 4.46 -7.55 2.64
C GLY A 66 4.15 -9.04 2.74
N ARG A 67 3.28 -9.41 3.67
CA ARG A 67 2.68 -10.74 3.63
C ARG A 67 1.94 -10.88 2.29
N PRO A 68 2.27 -11.86 1.44
CA PRO A 68 1.44 -12.19 0.29
C PRO A 68 0.06 -12.53 0.83
N THR A 69 -0.95 -11.75 0.45
CA THR A 69 -2.33 -12.10 0.76
C THR A 69 -2.80 -12.90 -0.44
N GLU A 70 -2.75 -14.23 -0.33
CA GLU A 70 -3.42 -15.12 -1.29
C GLU A 70 -4.93 -14.88 -1.11
N PHE A 71 -5.45 -13.90 -1.84
CA PHE A 71 -6.86 -13.60 -1.92
C PHE A 71 -7.29 -13.75 -3.37
N ASP A 72 -8.31 -14.56 -3.60
CA ASP A 72 -8.84 -14.85 -4.93
C ASP A 72 -9.75 -13.69 -5.37
N GLU A 73 -9.15 -12.69 -6.01
CA GLU A 73 -9.86 -11.52 -6.53
C GLU A 73 -10.80 -11.90 -7.67
N GLU A 74 -10.44 -12.89 -8.49
CA GLU A 74 -11.30 -13.41 -9.56
C GLU A 74 -12.59 -14.02 -9.00
N HIS A 75 -12.50 -14.80 -7.93
CA HIS A 75 -13.66 -15.36 -7.26
C HIS A 75 -14.53 -14.25 -6.65
N LEU A 76 -13.94 -13.24 -6.00
CA LEU A 76 -14.69 -12.09 -5.49
C LEU A 76 -15.43 -11.34 -6.61
N ILE A 77 -14.79 -11.11 -7.75
CA ILE A 77 -15.42 -10.46 -8.93
C ILE A 77 -16.57 -11.32 -9.48
N ALA A 78 -16.42 -12.65 -9.49
CA ALA A 78 -17.50 -13.54 -9.92
C ALA A 78 -18.73 -13.43 -9.00
N LEU A 79 -18.54 -13.37 -7.68
CA LEU A 79 -19.63 -13.18 -6.72
C LEU A 79 -20.36 -11.84 -6.91
N LEU A 80 -19.61 -10.77 -7.18
CA LEU A 80 -20.20 -9.44 -7.45
C LEU A 80 -20.97 -9.38 -8.76
N LYS A 81 -20.55 -10.14 -9.78
CA LYS A 81 -21.27 -10.23 -11.07
C LYS A 81 -22.55 -11.05 -10.94
N GLU A 82 -22.56 -12.06 -10.09
CA GLU A 82 -23.76 -12.84 -9.76
C GLU A 82 -24.81 -11.98 -9.06
N ASP A 83 -24.40 -11.24 -8.01
CA ASP A 83 -25.27 -10.31 -7.31
C ASP A 83 -24.49 -9.14 -6.70
N ALA A 84 -24.62 -7.98 -7.32
CA ALA A 84 -23.95 -6.76 -6.89
C ALA A 84 -24.52 -6.15 -5.59
N ARG A 85 -25.63 -6.68 -5.05
CA ARG A 85 -26.30 -6.18 -3.83
C ARG A 85 -25.85 -6.90 -2.56
N GLN A 86 -24.98 -7.90 -2.67
CA GLN A 86 -24.48 -8.66 -1.53
C GLN A 86 -23.71 -7.78 -0.55
N THR A 87 -23.88 -8.08 0.74
CA THR A 87 -23.14 -7.42 1.79
C THR A 87 -21.72 -7.96 1.88
N THR A 88 -20.78 -7.14 2.39
CA THR A 88 -19.40 -7.58 2.63
C THR A 88 -19.32 -8.79 3.58
N ARG A 89 -20.30 -8.94 4.50
CA ARG A 89 -20.36 -10.07 5.43
C ARG A 89 -20.73 -11.38 4.72
N GLU A 90 -21.68 -11.34 3.79
CA GLU A 90 -22.06 -12.51 2.98
C GLU A 90 -20.92 -12.92 2.06
N LEU A 91 -20.29 -11.95 1.38
CA LEU A 91 -19.10 -12.20 0.56
C LEU A 91 -17.98 -12.85 1.38
N ALA A 92 -17.71 -12.36 2.58
CA ALA A 92 -16.69 -12.93 3.46
C ALA A 92 -17.00 -14.38 3.86
N GLN A 93 -18.27 -14.72 4.12
CA GLN A 93 -18.68 -16.10 4.40
C GLN A 93 -18.48 -17.01 3.19
N ARG A 94 -18.86 -16.55 1.99
CA ARG A 94 -18.69 -17.31 0.74
C ARG A 94 -17.21 -17.52 0.39
N MET A 95 -16.39 -16.50 0.63
CA MET A 95 -14.93 -16.52 0.40
C MET A 95 -14.16 -17.22 1.53
N GLY A 96 -14.80 -17.60 2.64
CA GLY A 96 -14.14 -18.22 3.80
C GLY A 96 -13.11 -17.34 4.50
N CYS A 97 -13.25 -16.01 4.45
CA CYS A 97 -12.27 -15.06 4.99
C CYS A 97 -12.90 -14.01 5.91
N GLY A 98 -12.08 -13.12 6.47
CA GLY A 98 -12.55 -12.04 7.33
C GLY A 98 -13.28 -10.94 6.55
N THR A 99 -14.31 -10.33 7.14
CA THR A 99 -15.05 -9.21 6.53
C THR A 99 -14.16 -8.02 6.20
N THR A 100 -13.15 -7.75 7.03
CA THR A 100 -12.16 -6.70 6.79
C THR A 100 -11.29 -6.99 5.57
N THR A 101 -10.94 -8.26 5.33
CA THR A 101 -10.19 -8.68 4.14
C THR A 101 -10.96 -8.34 2.87
N VAL A 102 -12.23 -8.77 2.77
CA VAL A 102 -13.09 -8.45 1.61
C VAL A 102 -13.25 -6.94 1.45
N SER A 103 -13.49 -6.20 2.54
CA SER A 103 -13.61 -4.74 2.48
C SER A 103 -12.35 -4.07 1.92
N ASN A 104 -11.17 -4.50 2.35
CA ASN A 104 -9.89 -3.94 1.88
C ASN A 104 -9.67 -4.22 0.39
N HIS A 105 -9.95 -5.45 -0.07
CA HIS A 105 -9.81 -5.80 -1.49
C HIS A 105 -10.84 -5.07 -2.38
N LEU A 106 -12.09 -4.91 -1.93
CA LEU A 106 -13.08 -4.10 -2.65
C LEU A 106 -12.60 -2.66 -2.83
N GLN A 107 -12.02 -2.06 -1.78
CA GLN A 107 -11.46 -0.72 -1.83
C GLN A 107 -10.22 -0.63 -2.74
N SER A 108 -9.30 -1.60 -2.67
CA SER A 108 -8.10 -1.58 -3.53
C SER A 108 -8.44 -1.75 -5.01
N MET A 109 -9.50 -2.50 -5.33
CA MET A 109 -10.03 -2.64 -6.69
C MET A 109 -10.89 -1.43 -7.14
N GLY A 110 -11.16 -0.47 -6.26
CA GLY A 110 -11.93 0.74 -6.59
C GLY A 110 -13.45 0.56 -6.61
N PHE A 111 -13.98 -0.52 -6.03
CA PHE A 111 -15.42 -0.68 -5.87
C PHE A 111 -15.98 0.28 -4.81
N ILE A 112 -17.10 0.90 -5.14
CA ILE A 112 -17.85 1.78 -4.23
C ILE A 112 -19.30 1.30 -4.11
N GLN A 113 -19.83 1.31 -2.88
CA GLN A 113 -21.24 1.00 -2.65
C GLN A 113 -22.10 2.18 -3.11
N LYS A 114 -23.04 1.91 -4.02
CA LYS A 114 -24.04 2.89 -4.46
C LYS A 114 -25.43 2.37 -4.12
N LEU A 115 -26.31 3.29 -3.70
CA LEU A 115 -27.72 2.96 -3.54
C LEU A 115 -28.37 2.75 -4.91
N GLY A 116 -29.30 1.80 -4.98
CA GLY A 116 -30.08 1.57 -6.19
C GLY A 116 -30.91 2.79 -6.57
N ALA A 117 -31.06 3.03 -7.88
CA ALA A 117 -31.97 4.06 -8.36
C ALA A 117 -33.41 3.69 -8.00
N TRP A 118 -34.17 4.66 -7.48
CA TRP A 118 -35.59 4.47 -7.23
C TRP A 118 -36.34 4.37 -8.56
N VAL A 119 -37.04 3.27 -8.77
CA VAL A 119 -37.87 3.06 -9.97
C VAL A 119 -39.34 3.19 -9.56
N PRO A 120 -40.09 4.17 -10.10
CA PRO A 120 -41.53 4.24 -9.91
C PRO A 120 -42.20 2.97 -10.43
N HIS A 121 -43.21 2.50 -9.68
CA HIS A 121 -43.90 1.22 -9.83
C HIS A 121 -44.19 0.79 -11.28
N GLU A 122 -43.88 -0.47 -11.61
CA GLU A 122 -44.21 -1.10 -12.90
C GLU A 122 -45.73 -1.08 -13.13
N GLN A 123 -46.17 -0.37 -14.17
CA GLN A 123 -47.55 -0.47 -14.64
C GLN A 123 -47.77 -1.87 -15.23
N ASN A 124 -48.52 -2.71 -14.54
CA ASN A 124 -49.05 -3.95 -15.10
C ASN A 124 -49.91 -3.62 -16.33
N GLN A 125 -49.42 -3.92 -17.54
CA GLN A 125 -50.24 -3.96 -18.74
C GLN A 125 -51.27 -5.07 -18.58
N LYS A 126 -52.51 -4.71 -18.20
CA LYS A 126 -53.76 -5.41 -18.54
C LYS A 126 -54.95 -4.65 -17.96
N ARG A 127 -55.69 -3.93 -18.80
CA ARG A 127 -57.17 -3.92 -18.87
C ARG A 127 -57.61 -3.50 -20.27
N SER A 128 -57.75 -4.46 -21.17
CA SER A 128 -58.59 -4.29 -22.36
C SER A 128 -60.05 -4.21 -21.90
N TYR A 129 -60.65 -3.01 -21.94
CA TYR A 129 -62.10 -2.91 -21.94
C TYR A 129 -62.56 -3.13 -23.38
N GLY A 130 -63.07 -4.32 -23.65
CA GLY A 130 -63.75 -4.64 -24.90
C GLY A 130 -65.20 -4.16 -24.84
N LYS A 131 -65.58 -3.45 -25.92
CA LYS A 131 -66.91 -2.98 -26.35
C LYS A 131 -67.69 -2.03 -25.43
#